data_AF-A0A7V8CQ04-F1
#
_entry.id   AF-A0A7V8CQ04-F1
#
_cell.length_a   1.000
_cell.length_b   1.000
_cell.length_c   1.000
_cell.angle_alpha   90.00
_cell.angle_beta   90.00
_cell.angle_gamma   90.00
#
_symmetry.space_group_name_H-M   'P 1'
#
loop_
_entity.id
_entity.type
_entity.pdbx_description
1 polymer ?
#
loop_
_entity_poly.entity_id
_entity_poly.type
_entity_poly.pdbx_seq_one_letter_code
_entity_poly.pdbx_strand_id
1 'polypeptide(L)'
;MLRQYRNPYIKQTLILIALTVVYLCFELGFNARLLDVVGGNVKPKDVEDIEFYGRSLSGIAAALFLLQFMWRRRLVNRGASPSWKTIVVCCLLTVCAVFAVLDTFVTVLVNTRDAGFRRMAFSTTLLQRSLVSGNLRLQGLVDDPTLFAKPEGKAFLALFPFLAVSVGHLDARMEPAKEQLVRANVRQLAGGPAGYYENYEKAIAEVQDKWKLYSGVIPDDDPGLQAKQQSSWDDYRQSLSRHGWQPTNVPARRRAAVVSNVRKKVPVPSNWHPADQITFRAAVRQRYVAEAASKGVTVRGDRIPPRLSFPAFVARAGIQAELRDGLELPPGAVVQPGYASPAEFGRLFDQFVDRKTAEKLIEYRARREDFEGGGKYFKEGKEAARAAIVPPVALFFSLLGAVGHFSKLLYLIAKVTLLIRAARGSGPSGTEDDLSGRPALVATGVLISALAGAWGVFTLLDNNVTRSDLFGQMLDWTRQSEADSTRWQIVGRHVLANLTHVVAVGQGYSYPVNEAIRNNILQGMEYGYHPEKK
;
A
#
# COMPACT_ATOMS: atom_id res chain seq x y z
N MET A 1 -54.99 -20.15 14.62
CA MET A 1 -54.02 -19.04 14.69
C MET A 1 -53.62 -18.40 13.33
N LEU A 2 -53.89 -18.99 12.16
CA LEU A 2 -53.42 -18.44 10.86
C LEU A 2 -54.35 -17.42 10.15
N ARG A 3 -55.59 -17.19 10.62
CA ARG A 3 -56.53 -16.23 10.01
C ARG A 3 -56.27 -14.75 10.36
N GLN A 4 -55.43 -14.48 11.37
CA GLN A 4 -55.21 -13.12 11.92
C GLN A 4 -54.16 -12.31 11.14
N TYR A 5 -53.42 -12.91 10.20
CA TYR A 5 -52.40 -12.26 9.35
C TYR A 5 -52.94 -11.76 7.99
N ARG A 6 -54.26 -11.74 7.77
CA ARG A 6 -54.87 -11.28 6.51
C ARG A 6 -54.90 -9.77 6.31
N ASN A 7 -54.27 -8.99 7.20
CA ASN A 7 -54.14 -7.55 7.00
C ASN A 7 -52.95 -7.26 6.04
N PRO A 8 -53.20 -6.74 4.81
CA PRO A 8 -52.14 -6.47 3.83
C PRO A 8 -51.08 -5.49 4.35
N TYR A 9 -51.45 -4.60 5.28
CA TYR A 9 -50.53 -3.65 5.91
C TYR A 9 -49.50 -4.33 6.83
N ILE A 10 -49.88 -5.39 7.56
CA ILE A 10 -48.96 -6.14 8.42
C ILE A 10 -47.95 -6.89 7.56
N LYS A 11 -48.42 -7.59 6.52
CA LYS A 11 -47.54 -8.33 5.59
C LYS A 11 -46.52 -7.40 4.92
N GLN A 12 -46.98 -6.25 4.40
CA GLN A 12 -46.10 -5.26 3.78
C GLN A 12 -45.05 -4.73 4.78
N THR A 13 -45.47 -4.40 6.01
CA THR A 13 -44.57 -3.88 7.05
C THR A 13 -43.50 -4.91 7.42
N LEU A 14 -43.87 -6.20 7.54
CA LEU A 14 -42.91 -7.29 7.80
C LEU A 14 -41.89 -7.47 6.68
N ILE A 15 -42.32 -7.37 5.41
CA ILE A 15 -41.39 -7.45 4.28
C ILE A 15 -40.43 -6.24 4.28
N LEU A 16 -40.93 -5.04 4.55
CA LEU A 16 -40.08 -3.85 4.67
C LEU A 16 -39.08 -3.95 5.82
N ILE A 17 -39.48 -4.54 6.96
CA ILE A 17 -38.57 -4.86 8.07
C ILE A 17 -37.47 -5.81 7.57
N ALA A 18 -37.83 -6.92 6.92
CA ALA A 18 -36.84 -7.89 6.43
C ALA A 18 -35.85 -7.26 5.44
N LEU A 19 -36.33 -6.47 4.47
CA LEU A 19 -35.47 -5.77 3.51
C LEU A 19 -34.55 -4.75 4.18
N THR A 20 -35.05 -4.04 5.19
CA THR A 20 -34.27 -3.04 5.95
C THR A 20 -33.20 -3.72 6.81
N VAL A 21 -33.51 -4.87 7.42
CA VAL A 21 -32.53 -5.68 8.18
C VAL A 21 -31.44 -6.21 7.24
N VAL A 22 -31.80 -6.77 6.07
CA VAL A 22 -30.82 -7.23 5.09
C VAL A 22 -29.89 -6.10 4.68
N TYR A 23 -30.44 -4.93 4.32
CA TYR A 23 -29.64 -3.76 3.98
C TYR A 23 -28.71 -3.34 5.14
N LEU A 24 -29.22 -3.27 6.37
CA LEU A 24 -28.40 -2.94 7.54
C LEU A 24 -27.27 -3.94 7.77
N CYS A 25 -27.46 -5.23 7.50
CA CYS A 25 -26.36 -6.20 7.55
C CYS A 25 -25.23 -5.81 6.59
N PHE A 26 -25.55 -5.48 5.33
CA PHE A 26 -24.56 -5.02 4.35
C PHE A 26 -23.91 -3.68 4.75
N GLU A 27 -24.67 -2.74 5.30
CA GLU A 27 -24.18 -1.43 5.73
C GLU A 27 -23.24 -1.53 6.92
N LEU A 28 -23.56 -2.37 7.91
CA LEU A 28 -22.70 -2.61 9.08
C LEU A 28 -21.44 -3.36 8.68
N GLY A 29 -21.55 -4.39 7.82
CA GLY A 29 -20.38 -5.10 7.28
C GLY A 29 -19.46 -4.19 6.46
N PHE A 30 -20.03 -3.27 5.67
CA PHE A 30 -19.28 -2.26 4.94
C PHE A 30 -18.56 -1.29 5.88
N ASN A 31 -19.19 -0.84 6.98
CA ASN A 31 -18.56 0.04 7.96
C ASN A 31 -17.28 -0.57 8.58
N ALA A 32 -17.30 -1.87 8.91
CA ALA A 32 -16.09 -2.56 9.39
C ALA A 32 -14.98 -2.51 8.33
N ARG A 33 -15.33 -2.78 7.07
CA ARG A 33 -14.36 -2.82 5.99
C ARG A 33 -13.84 -1.45 5.58
N LEU A 34 -14.70 -0.43 5.63
CA LEU A 34 -14.30 0.96 5.44
C LEU A 34 -13.21 1.33 6.43
N LEU A 35 -13.41 0.99 7.71
CA LEU A 35 -12.43 1.24 8.76
C LEU A 35 -11.10 0.50 8.55
N ASP A 36 -11.15 -0.74 8.06
CA ASP A 36 -9.94 -1.49 7.69
C ASP A 36 -9.11 -0.78 6.63
N VAL A 37 -9.77 -0.21 5.63
CA VAL A 37 -9.07 0.50 4.57
C VAL A 37 -8.57 1.82 5.08
N VAL A 38 -9.37 2.65 5.74
CA VAL A 38 -8.83 3.95 6.20
C VAL A 38 -7.77 3.79 7.29
N GLY A 39 -7.88 2.76 8.13
CA GLY A 39 -6.88 2.44 9.15
C GLY A 39 -5.72 1.56 8.67
N GLY A 40 -5.65 1.26 7.37
CA GLY A 40 -4.68 0.34 6.76
C GLY A 40 -3.66 1.03 5.86
N ASN A 41 -2.72 0.26 5.31
CA ASN A 41 -1.76 0.77 4.33
C ASN A 41 -2.41 0.78 2.95
N VAL A 42 -3.07 1.90 2.62
CA VAL A 42 -4.02 1.98 1.51
C VAL A 42 -3.33 2.13 0.16
N LYS A 43 -3.65 1.24 -0.79
CA LYS A 43 -3.35 1.45 -2.20
C LYS A 43 -4.44 2.32 -2.84
N PRO A 44 -4.12 3.18 -3.82
CA PRO A 44 -5.13 4.03 -4.49
C PRO A 44 -6.35 3.25 -4.99
N LYS A 45 -6.14 2.01 -5.44
CA LYS A 45 -7.20 1.10 -5.90
C LYS A 45 -8.18 0.72 -4.79
N ASP A 46 -7.69 0.48 -3.57
CA ASP A 46 -8.53 0.10 -2.42
C ASP A 46 -9.53 1.22 -2.06
N VAL A 47 -9.11 2.49 -2.22
CA VAL A 47 -9.99 3.66 -2.02
C VAL A 47 -11.10 3.69 -3.07
N GLU A 48 -10.76 3.41 -4.33
CA GLU A 48 -11.70 3.44 -5.46
C GLU A 48 -12.75 2.34 -5.35
N ASP A 49 -12.33 1.12 -4.98
CA ASP A 49 -13.24 -0.01 -4.79
C ASP A 49 -14.21 0.27 -3.64
N ILE A 50 -13.73 0.80 -2.51
CA ILE A 50 -14.61 1.20 -1.39
C ILE A 50 -15.57 2.31 -1.76
N GLU A 51 -15.11 3.28 -2.55
CA GLU A 51 -15.94 4.39 -3.00
C GLU A 51 -17.10 3.87 -3.85
N PHE A 52 -16.85 2.91 -4.74
CA PHE A 52 -17.88 2.25 -5.54
C PHE A 52 -18.95 1.58 -4.66
N TYR A 53 -18.55 0.79 -3.67
CA TYR A 53 -19.49 0.11 -2.76
C TYR A 53 -20.25 1.10 -1.88
N GLY A 54 -19.60 2.12 -1.33
CA GLY A 54 -20.24 3.14 -0.49
C GLY A 54 -21.31 3.93 -1.25
N ARG A 55 -21.04 4.31 -2.51
CA ARG A 55 -22.02 4.96 -3.38
C ARG A 55 -23.19 4.04 -3.74
N SER A 56 -22.89 2.77 -4.02
CA SER A 56 -23.89 1.76 -4.34
C SER A 56 -24.85 1.52 -3.17
N LEU A 57 -24.31 1.35 -1.95
CA LEU A 57 -25.09 1.18 -0.73
C LEU A 57 -25.95 2.41 -0.43
N SER A 58 -25.41 3.62 -0.59
CA SER A 58 -26.18 4.86 -0.43
C SER A 58 -27.33 4.96 -1.45
N GLY A 59 -27.12 4.54 -2.69
CA GLY A 59 -28.17 4.45 -3.71
C GLY A 59 -29.27 3.44 -3.34
N ILE A 60 -28.90 2.26 -2.86
CA ILE A 60 -29.84 1.24 -2.35
C ILE A 60 -30.64 1.79 -1.17
N ALA A 61 -29.98 2.51 -0.26
CA ALA A 61 -30.61 3.13 0.90
C ALA A 61 -31.75 4.07 0.48
N ALA A 62 -31.48 4.96 -0.48
CA ALA A 62 -32.48 5.88 -1.03
C ALA A 62 -33.61 5.14 -1.76
N ALA A 63 -33.27 4.13 -2.56
CA ALA A 63 -34.24 3.30 -3.26
C ALA A 63 -35.19 2.55 -2.31
N LEU A 64 -34.71 2.11 -1.13
CA LEU A 64 -35.53 1.49 -0.09
C LEU A 64 -36.52 2.47 0.57
N PHE A 65 -36.18 3.75 0.69
CA PHE A 65 -37.13 4.78 1.12
C PHE A 65 -38.20 5.01 0.06
N LEU A 66 -37.80 5.12 -1.21
CA LEU A 66 -38.74 5.28 -2.33
C LEU A 66 -39.65 4.06 -2.46
N LEU A 67 -39.12 2.85 -2.29
CA LEU A 67 -39.89 1.60 -2.31
C LEU A 67 -40.99 1.63 -1.25
N GLN A 68 -40.67 2.01 -0.01
CA GLN A 68 -41.65 2.15 1.06
C GLN A 68 -42.76 3.16 0.70
N PHE A 69 -42.38 4.31 0.15
CA PHE A 69 -43.32 5.35 -0.27
C PHE A 69 -44.26 4.86 -1.38
N MET A 70 -43.71 4.25 -2.44
CA MET A 70 -44.49 3.74 -3.57
C MET A 70 -45.38 2.56 -3.19
N TRP A 71 -44.92 1.67 -2.30
CA TRP A 71 -45.75 0.59 -1.77
C TRP A 71 -46.91 1.11 -0.94
N ARG A 72 -46.69 2.10 -0.07
CA ARG A 72 -47.78 2.74 0.67
C ARG A 72 -48.82 3.32 -0.28
N ARG A 73 -48.39 4.06 -1.31
CA ARG A 73 -49.28 4.62 -2.34
C ARG A 73 -50.06 3.54 -3.10
N ARG A 74 -49.40 2.43 -3.46
CA ARG A 74 -50.04 1.28 -4.12
C ARG A 74 -51.10 0.64 -3.24
N LEU A 75 -50.85 0.54 -1.94
CA LEU A 75 -51.80 -0.04 -0.99
C LEU A 75 -53.04 0.84 -0.80
N VAL A 76 -52.84 2.15 -0.65
CA VAL A 76 -53.92 3.15 -0.58
C VAL A 76 -54.77 3.11 -1.84
N ASN A 77 -54.15 2.98 -3.02
CA ASN A 77 -54.82 2.87 -4.30
C ASN A 77 -55.33 1.45 -4.62
N ARG A 78 -55.48 0.57 -3.62
CA ARG A 78 -55.98 -0.82 -3.76
C ARG A 78 -55.28 -1.65 -4.84
N GLY A 79 -53.99 -1.39 -5.07
CA GLY A 79 -53.17 -2.10 -6.05
C GLY A 79 -53.15 -1.52 -7.46
N ALA A 80 -53.91 -0.46 -7.75
CA ALA A 80 -54.03 0.09 -9.10
C ALA A 80 -52.77 0.85 -9.58
N SER A 81 -52.16 1.69 -8.73
CA SER A 81 -51.02 2.53 -9.11
C SER A 81 -50.13 2.87 -7.92
N PRO A 82 -48.78 2.90 -8.05
CA PRO A 82 -47.99 2.65 -9.28
C PRO A 82 -47.78 1.16 -9.59
N SER A 83 -47.59 0.81 -10.88
CA SER A 83 -47.35 -0.58 -11.34
C SER A 83 -46.02 -1.14 -10.79
N TRP A 84 -45.90 -2.47 -10.69
CA TRP A 84 -44.64 -3.11 -10.26
C TRP A 84 -43.44 -2.76 -11.17
N LYS A 85 -43.67 -2.65 -12.49
CA LYS A 85 -42.64 -2.21 -13.44
C LYS A 85 -42.17 -0.79 -13.12
N THR A 86 -43.11 0.11 -12.86
CA THR A 86 -42.81 1.49 -12.47
C THR A 86 -42.00 1.55 -11.18
N ILE A 87 -42.35 0.73 -10.17
CA ILE A 87 -41.60 0.68 -8.90
C ILE A 87 -40.16 0.25 -9.14
N VAL A 88 -39.94 -0.85 -9.88
CA VAL A 88 -38.58 -1.35 -10.17
C VAL A 88 -37.77 -0.32 -10.94
N VAL A 89 -38.33 0.28 -11.98
CA VAL A 89 -37.66 1.33 -12.79
C VAL A 89 -37.32 2.54 -11.93
N CYS A 90 -38.25 3.03 -11.12
CA CYS A 90 -37.99 4.17 -10.23
C CYS A 90 -36.91 3.86 -9.18
N CYS A 91 -36.92 2.65 -8.59
CA CYS A 91 -35.86 2.23 -7.67
C CYS A 91 -34.49 2.17 -8.36
N LEU A 92 -34.39 1.57 -9.55
CA LEU A 92 -33.13 1.52 -10.31
C LEU A 92 -32.63 2.91 -10.70
N LEU A 93 -33.51 3.78 -11.21
CA LEU A 93 -33.17 5.17 -11.51
C LEU A 93 -32.70 5.92 -10.26
N THR A 94 -33.30 5.65 -9.09
CA THR A 94 -32.87 6.26 -7.82
C THR A 94 -31.46 5.81 -7.43
N VAL A 95 -31.15 4.52 -7.56
CA VAL A 95 -29.79 4.00 -7.30
C VAL A 95 -28.78 4.70 -8.21
N CYS A 96 -29.03 4.73 -9.52
CA CYS A 96 -28.13 5.37 -10.49
C CYS A 96 -27.99 6.88 -10.26
N ALA A 97 -29.09 7.58 -9.97
CA ALA A 97 -29.08 9.01 -9.73
C ALA A 97 -28.27 9.36 -8.47
N VAL A 98 -28.50 8.67 -7.35
CA VAL A 98 -27.74 8.89 -6.11
C VAL A 98 -26.27 8.55 -6.30
N PHE A 99 -25.96 7.46 -7.00
CA PHE A 99 -24.57 7.10 -7.32
C PHE A 99 -23.87 8.23 -8.09
N ALA A 100 -24.48 8.75 -9.16
CA ALA A 100 -23.92 9.82 -9.97
C ALA A 100 -23.80 11.15 -9.20
N VAL A 101 -24.77 11.46 -8.33
CA VAL A 101 -24.73 12.66 -7.47
C VAL A 101 -23.56 12.58 -6.49
N LEU A 102 -23.37 11.44 -5.82
CA LEU A 102 -22.26 11.26 -4.88
C LEU A 102 -20.90 11.25 -5.59
N ASP A 103 -20.82 10.66 -6.78
CA ASP A 103 -19.61 10.69 -7.61
C ASP A 103 -19.22 12.12 -8.01
N THR A 104 -20.19 12.87 -8.52
CA THR A 104 -20.00 14.28 -8.89
C THR A 104 -19.64 15.11 -7.67
N PHE A 105 -20.34 14.93 -6.54
CA PHE A 105 -20.10 15.65 -5.30
C PHE A 105 -18.66 15.46 -4.80
N VAL A 106 -18.20 14.21 -4.69
CA VAL A 106 -16.84 13.91 -4.24
C VAL A 106 -15.81 14.47 -5.23
N THR A 107 -16.04 14.31 -6.52
CA THR A 107 -15.13 14.82 -7.57
C THR A 107 -15.01 16.33 -7.51
N VAL A 108 -16.13 17.05 -7.36
CA VAL A 108 -16.15 18.51 -7.17
C VAL A 108 -15.43 18.87 -5.87
N LEU A 109 -15.70 18.16 -4.78
CA LEU A 109 -15.11 18.43 -3.47
C LEU A 109 -13.59 18.30 -3.47
N VAL A 110 -13.05 17.33 -4.22
CA VAL A 110 -11.59 17.12 -4.42
C VAL A 110 -11.01 18.16 -5.39
N ASN A 111 -11.66 18.40 -6.53
CA ASN A 111 -11.13 19.30 -7.56
C ASN A 111 -11.11 20.78 -7.14
N THR A 112 -12.03 21.19 -6.26
CA THR A 112 -12.11 22.56 -5.73
C THR A 112 -11.06 22.84 -4.65
N ARG A 113 -10.30 21.84 -4.19
CA ARG A 113 -9.24 22.05 -3.20
C ARG A 113 -8.06 22.79 -3.81
N ASP A 114 -7.56 23.77 -3.07
CA ASP A 114 -6.40 24.56 -3.45
C ASP A 114 -5.09 23.76 -3.34
N ALA A 115 -4.00 24.31 -3.85
CA ALA A 115 -2.70 23.66 -3.81
C ALA A 115 -2.16 23.49 -2.38
N GLY A 116 -2.54 24.39 -1.45
CA GLY A 116 -2.21 24.27 -0.03
C GLY A 116 -2.78 23.00 0.59
N PHE A 117 -4.08 22.74 0.37
CA PHE A 117 -4.72 21.51 0.85
C PHE A 117 -4.09 20.25 0.23
N ARG A 118 -3.77 20.26 -1.07
CA ARG A 118 -3.14 19.12 -1.75
C ARG A 118 -1.77 18.77 -1.18
N ARG A 119 -0.93 19.78 -0.96
CA ARG A 119 0.38 19.62 -0.30
C ARG A 119 0.21 19.03 1.10
N MET A 120 -0.72 19.58 1.87
CA MET A 120 -0.99 19.11 3.23
C MET A 120 -1.47 17.65 3.24
N ALA A 121 -2.44 17.30 2.39
CA ALA A 121 -2.93 15.93 2.27
C ALA A 121 -1.81 14.96 1.86
N PHE A 122 -0.91 15.38 0.99
CA PHE A 122 0.26 14.60 0.58
C PHE A 122 1.21 14.31 1.76
N SER A 123 1.57 15.33 2.56
CA SER A 123 2.37 15.16 3.79
C SER A 123 1.67 14.30 4.84
N THR A 124 0.37 14.50 5.06
CA THR A 124 -0.41 13.82 6.10
C THR A 124 -0.62 12.35 5.76
N THR A 125 -0.74 11.99 4.47
CA THR A 125 -0.86 10.59 4.04
C THR A 125 0.41 9.79 4.35
N LEU A 126 1.60 10.40 4.22
CA LEU A 126 2.87 9.78 4.65
C LEU A 126 2.85 9.47 6.15
N LEU A 127 2.36 10.41 6.96
CA LEU A 127 2.27 10.25 8.40
C LEU A 127 1.29 9.13 8.78
N GLN A 128 0.09 9.12 8.19
CA GLN A 128 -0.88 8.06 8.39
C GLN A 128 -0.28 6.68 8.07
N ARG A 129 0.38 6.52 6.91
CA ARG A 129 1.07 5.27 6.55
C ARG A 129 2.14 4.86 7.55
N SER A 130 2.90 5.85 8.05
CA SER A 130 3.95 5.62 9.04
C SER A 130 3.37 5.18 10.40
N LEU A 131 2.22 5.73 10.81
CA LEU A 131 1.50 5.33 12.03
C LEU A 131 0.94 3.91 11.87
N VAL A 132 0.30 3.60 10.74
CA VAL A 132 -0.25 2.26 10.44
C VAL A 132 0.84 1.20 10.48
N SER A 133 1.99 1.48 9.85
CA SER A 133 3.10 0.53 9.75
C SER A 133 3.81 0.27 11.10
N GLY A 134 3.46 0.98 12.17
CA GLY A 134 4.09 0.84 13.50
C GLY A 134 5.54 1.34 13.55
N ASN A 135 6.04 1.94 12.45
CA ASN A 135 7.40 2.46 12.33
C ASN A 135 7.60 3.77 13.10
N LEU A 136 6.48 4.40 13.47
CA LEU A 136 6.44 5.61 14.28
C LEU A 136 6.53 5.28 15.76
N ARG A 137 7.74 4.92 16.22
CA ARG A 137 8.14 5.16 17.61
C ARG A 137 8.55 6.63 17.74
N LEU A 138 7.61 7.56 17.53
CA LEU A 138 7.82 8.93 17.99
C LEU A 138 8.08 8.79 19.50
N GLN A 139 9.33 9.02 19.91
CA GLN A 139 9.75 8.94 21.31
C GLN A 139 8.74 9.73 22.15
N GLY A 140 7.89 9.01 22.90
CA GLY A 140 6.87 9.59 23.77
C GLY A 140 5.50 9.93 23.16
N LEU A 141 5.09 9.40 22.00
CA LEU A 141 3.72 9.62 21.48
C LEU A 141 2.85 8.35 21.36
N VAL A 142 3.45 7.16 21.20
CA VAL A 142 2.73 5.87 21.12
C VAL A 142 3.58 4.74 21.70
N ASP A 143 3.18 4.19 22.85
CA ASP A 143 3.93 3.14 23.56
C ASP A 143 3.61 1.71 23.07
N ASP A 144 2.41 1.48 22.51
CA ASP A 144 1.96 0.19 22.00
C ASP A 144 1.99 0.14 20.45
N PRO A 145 2.91 -0.62 19.82
CA PRO A 145 2.99 -0.72 18.36
C PRO A 145 1.78 -1.39 17.71
N THR A 146 0.94 -2.08 18.48
CA THR A 146 -0.31 -2.69 17.99
C THR A 146 -1.52 -1.78 18.12
N LEU A 147 -1.37 -0.61 18.74
CA LEU A 147 -2.46 0.31 19.07
C LEU A 147 -3.29 0.67 17.83
N PHE A 148 -2.64 1.01 16.72
CA PHE A 148 -3.31 1.39 15.48
C PHE A 148 -3.88 0.22 14.68
N ALA A 149 -3.48 -1.00 14.98
CA ALA A 149 -4.08 -2.19 14.39
C ALA A 149 -5.44 -2.53 15.03
N LYS A 150 -5.71 -2.03 16.25
CA LYS A 150 -6.98 -2.20 16.95
C LYS A 150 -8.08 -1.32 16.31
N PRO A 151 -9.37 -1.69 16.43
CA PRO A 151 -10.46 -0.95 15.82
C PRO A 151 -10.50 0.54 16.16
N GLU A 152 -10.25 0.88 17.42
CA GLU A 152 -10.20 2.26 17.93
C GLU A 152 -9.07 3.04 17.24
N GLY A 153 -7.94 2.38 17.00
CA GLY A 153 -6.77 2.97 16.38
C GLY A 153 -6.99 3.22 14.89
N LYS A 154 -7.63 2.27 14.21
CA LYS A 154 -8.07 2.44 12.82
C LYS A 154 -9.08 3.58 12.68
N ALA A 155 -10.02 3.72 13.63
CA ALA A 155 -10.98 4.81 13.65
C ALA A 155 -10.33 6.18 13.83
N PHE A 156 -9.36 6.28 14.74
CA PHE A 156 -8.57 7.49 14.88
C PHE A 156 -7.80 7.82 13.61
N LEU A 157 -7.12 6.85 13.00
CA LEU A 157 -6.41 7.04 11.73
C LEU A 157 -7.36 7.41 10.58
N ALA A 158 -8.62 6.97 10.62
CA ALA A 158 -9.61 7.35 9.63
C ALA A 158 -9.99 8.83 9.71
N LEU A 159 -10.00 9.39 10.92
CA LEU A 159 -10.28 10.80 11.16
C LEU A 159 -9.01 11.67 11.13
N PHE A 160 -7.83 11.04 11.18
CA PHE A 160 -6.54 11.70 11.28
C PHE A 160 -6.32 12.75 10.19
N PRO A 161 -6.55 12.48 8.88
CA PRO A 161 -6.37 13.50 7.85
C PRO A 161 -7.25 14.73 8.04
N PHE A 162 -8.47 14.56 8.53
CA PHE A 162 -9.40 15.67 8.76
C PHE A 162 -8.99 16.51 9.97
N LEU A 163 -8.62 15.86 11.07
CA LEU A 163 -8.07 16.53 12.25
C LEU A 163 -6.78 17.26 11.89
N ALA A 164 -5.91 16.62 11.13
CA ALA A 164 -4.65 17.17 10.67
C ALA A 164 -4.84 18.45 9.85
N VAL A 165 -5.86 18.49 8.98
CA VAL A 165 -6.24 19.69 8.22
C VAL A 165 -6.82 20.78 9.13
N SER A 166 -7.53 20.40 10.19
CA SER A 166 -8.12 21.37 11.12
C SER A 166 -7.09 22.03 12.04
N VAL A 167 -5.91 21.42 12.20
CA VAL A 167 -4.78 21.98 12.96
C VAL A 167 -3.99 22.92 12.06
N GLY A 168 -4.10 24.22 12.33
CA GLY A 168 -3.27 25.23 11.67
C GLY A 168 -1.78 24.91 11.82
N HIS A 169 -1.01 25.06 10.74
CA HIS A 169 0.45 24.89 10.72
C HIS A 169 0.97 23.48 11.07
N LEU A 170 0.15 22.43 10.91
CA LEU A 170 0.61 21.06 11.16
C LEU A 170 1.83 20.69 10.31
N ASP A 171 1.90 21.14 9.06
CA ASP A 171 3.05 20.89 8.17
C ASP A 171 4.36 21.41 8.78
N ALA A 172 4.33 22.58 9.44
CA ALA A 172 5.49 23.16 10.11
C ALA A 172 5.84 22.42 11.42
N ARG A 173 4.82 21.93 12.15
CA ARG A 173 5.02 21.13 13.37
C ARG A 173 5.53 19.73 13.06
N MET A 174 5.23 19.20 11.88
CA MET A 174 5.66 17.88 11.41
C MET A 174 7.07 17.89 10.82
N GLU A 175 7.60 19.06 10.46
CA GLU A 175 8.86 19.16 9.74
C GLU A 175 10.06 18.46 10.41
N PRO A 176 10.21 18.50 11.76
CA PRO A 176 11.26 17.74 12.45
C PRO A 176 11.08 16.21 12.34
N ALA A 177 9.84 15.74 12.27
CA ALA A 177 9.53 14.32 12.20
C ALA A 177 9.60 13.76 10.77
N LYS A 178 9.31 14.56 9.74
CA LYS A 178 9.20 14.11 8.34
C LYS A 178 10.40 13.31 7.85
N GLU A 179 11.62 13.72 8.18
CA GLU A 179 12.84 13.00 7.78
C GLU A 179 12.87 11.57 8.35
N GLN A 180 12.51 11.41 9.62
CA GLN A 180 12.43 10.09 10.24
C GLN A 180 11.36 9.22 9.58
N LEU A 181 10.22 9.81 9.20
CA LEU A 181 9.13 9.10 8.51
C LEU A 181 9.51 8.63 7.12
N VAL A 182 10.10 9.52 6.33
CA VAL A 182 10.58 9.19 4.99
C VAL A 182 11.65 8.11 5.10
N ARG A 183 12.60 8.24 6.03
CA ARG A 183 13.64 7.25 6.28
C ARG A 183 13.06 5.88 6.60
N ALA A 184 12.10 5.81 7.52
CA ALA A 184 11.46 4.56 7.90
C ALA A 184 10.70 3.93 6.73
N ASN A 185 9.98 4.74 5.94
CA ASN A 185 9.26 4.28 4.76
C ASN A 185 10.23 3.71 3.69
N VAL A 186 11.35 4.39 3.42
CA VAL A 186 12.39 3.88 2.52
C VAL A 186 12.95 2.54 2.99
N ARG A 187 13.23 2.39 4.28
CA ARG A 187 13.71 1.11 4.84
C ARG A 187 12.71 -0.02 4.64
N GLN A 188 11.42 0.25 4.84
CA GLN A 188 10.36 -0.72 4.67
C GLN A 188 10.21 -1.16 3.21
N LEU A 189 10.17 -0.19 2.28
CA LEU A 189 10.04 -0.48 0.85
C LEU A 189 11.24 -1.27 0.31
N ALA A 190 12.42 -1.11 0.90
CA ALA A 190 13.60 -1.88 0.57
C ALA A 190 13.64 -3.29 1.19
N GLY A 191 12.65 -3.69 2.00
CA GLY A 191 12.63 -4.97 2.70
C GLY A 191 13.64 -5.05 3.87
N GLY A 192 14.06 -3.90 4.39
CA GLY A 192 15.13 -3.80 5.39
C GLY A 192 16.50 -4.25 4.86
N PRO A 193 17.49 -4.44 5.75
CA PRO A 193 18.82 -4.89 5.35
C PRO A 193 18.78 -6.25 4.64
N ALA A 194 17.91 -7.18 5.07
CA ALA A 194 17.83 -8.50 4.47
C ALA A 194 17.28 -8.45 3.02
N GLY A 195 16.18 -7.71 2.77
CA GLY A 195 15.64 -7.58 1.42
C GLY A 195 16.60 -6.87 0.47
N TYR A 196 17.32 -5.85 0.94
CA TYR A 196 18.33 -5.16 0.15
C TYR A 196 19.58 -6.01 -0.12
N TYR A 197 19.88 -6.99 0.75
CA TYR A 197 20.99 -7.92 0.56
C TYR A 197 20.84 -8.76 -0.71
N GLU A 198 19.62 -9.16 -1.08
CA GLU A 198 19.38 -9.90 -2.32
C GLU A 198 19.76 -9.10 -3.57
N ASN A 199 19.54 -7.78 -3.56
CA ASN A 199 19.95 -6.90 -4.66
C ASN A 199 21.48 -6.77 -4.73
N TYR A 200 22.12 -6.69 -3.55
CA TYR A 200 23.57 -6.73 -3.43
C TYR A 200 24.16 -8.03 -3.99
N GLU A 201 23.62 -9.19 -3.62
CA GLU A 201 24.11 -10.48 -4.11
C GLU A 201 24.01 -10.58 -5.63
N LYS A 202 22.90 -10.13 -6.22
CA LYS A 202 22.72 -10.07 -7.67
C LYS A 202 23.77 -9.19 -8.33
N ALA A 203 23.97 -7.97 -7.82
CA ALA A 203 24.96 -7.04 -8.37
C ALA A 203 26.40 -7.58 -8.26
N ILE A 204 26.74 -8.23 -7.15
CA ILE A 204 28.05 -8.88 -6.98
C ILE A 204 28.20 -10.09 -7.89
N ALA A 205 27.17 -10.91 -8.08
CA ALA A 205 27.20 -12.04 -8.99
C ALA A 205 27.44 -11.58 -10.45
N GLU A 206 26.77 -10.51 -10.89
CA GLU A 206 26.99 -9.92 -12.22
C GLU A 206 28.44 -9.43 -12.39
N VAL A 207 29.00 -8.76 -11.37
CA VAL A 207 30.41 -8.33 -11.37
C VAL A 207 31.36 -9.52 -11.33
N GLN A 208 31.00 -10.59 -10.62
CA GLN A 208 31.77 -11.82 -10.56
C GLN A 208 31.82 -12.53 -11.90
N ASP A 209 30.72 -12.56 -12.66
CA ASP A 209 30.71 -13.15 -14.00
C ASP A 209 31.56 -12.32 -14.98
N LYS A 210 31.52 -10.98 -14.89
CA LYS A 210 32.45 -10.11 -15.62
C LYS A 210 33.90 -10.37 -15.23
N TRP A 211 34.16 -10.59 -13.94
CA TRP A 211 35.50 -10.93 -13.46
C TRP A 211 35.97 -12.30 -13.97
N LYS A 212 35.10 -13.32 -14.07
CA LYS A 212 35.46 -14.63 -14.65
C LYS A 212 35.91 -14.48 -16.10
N LEU A 213 35.15 -13.74 -16.92
CA LEU A 213 35.50 -13.42 -18.31
C LEU A 213 36.83 -12.65 -18.41
N TYR A 214 37.09 -11.79 -17.43
CA TYR A 214 38.26 -10.92 -17.38
C TYR A 214 39.55 -11.57 -16.84
N SER A 215 39.43 -12.41 -15.81
CA SER A 215 40.55 -12.87 -14.98
C SER A 215 41.46 -13.88 -15.67
N GLY A 216 41.12 -14.32 -16.88
CA GLY A 216 41.97 -15.23 -17.65
C GLY A 216 42.09 -16.61 -17.01
N VAL A 217 41.14 -17.01 -16.16
CA VAL A 217 40.88 -18.43 -15.89
C VAL A 217 40.24 -18.99 -17.15
N ILE A 218 41.09 -19.31 -18.13
CA ILE A 218 40.69 -19.86 -19.42
C ILE A 218 40.39 -21.34 -19.17
N PRO A 219 39.11 -21.77 -19.28
CA PRO A 219 38.73 -23.17 -19.14
C PRO A 219 39.46 -24.04 -20.16
N ASP A 220 39.70 -25.33 -19.85
CA ASP A 220 40.37 -26.25 -20.79
C ASP A 220 39.54 -26.52 -22.07
N ASP A 221 38.25 -26.20 -22.04
CA ASP A 221 37.31 -26.26 -23.16
C ASP A 221 37.13 -24.92 -23.90
N ASP A 222 37.92 -23.87 -23.59
CA ASP A 222 37.86 -22.60 -24.32
C ASP A 222 38.12 -22.81 -25.83
N PRO A 223 37.16 -22.47 -26.72
CA PRO A 223 37.30 -22.69 -28.16
C PRO A 223 38.52 -21.97 -28.75
N GLY A 224 38.86 -20.79 -28.23
CA GLY A 224 40.03 -20.01 -28.64
C GLY A 224 41.35 -20.70 -28.26
N LEU A 225 41.46 -21.20 -27.03
CA LEU A 225 42.60 -21.99 -26.55
C LEU A 225 42.76 -23.28 -27.35
N GLN A 226 41.68 -24.02 -27.62
CA GLN A 226 41.74 -25.25 -28.40
C GLN A 226 42.19 -24.98 -29.84
N ALA A 227 41.61 -23.96 -30.49
CA ALA A 227 42.04 -23.55 -31.82
C ALA A 227 43.52 -23.13 -31.84
N LYS A 228 43.98 -22.38 -30.82
CA LYS A 228 45.37 -21.95 -30.71
C LYS A 228 46.35 -23.09 -30.43
N GLN A 229 45.97 -24.04 -29.57
CA GLN A 229 46.75 -25.25 -29.30
C GLN A 229 46.87 -26.14 -30.53
N GLN A 230 45.77 -26.30 -31.28
CA GLN A 230 45.74 -27.09 -32.49
C GLN A 230 46.57 -26.43 -33.58
N SER A 231 46.36 -25.14 -33.86
CA SER A 231 47.14 -24.41 -34.88
C SER A 231 48.63 -24.41 -34.56
N SER A 232 49.02 -24.19 -33.29
CA SER A 232 50.42 -24.19 -32.88
C SER A 232 51.08 -25.57 -33.02
N TRP A 233 50.31 -26.64 -32.81
CA TRP A 233 50.79 -28.01 -32.99
C TRP A 233 50.93 -28.37 -34.47
N ASP A 234 49.99 -27.95 -35.30
CA ASP A 234 50.03 -28.18 -36.75
C ASP A 234 51.17 -27.40 -37.40
N ASP A 235 51.40 -26.15 -37.00
CA ASP A 235 52.57 -25.35 -37.40
C ASP A 235 53.89 -26.04 -37.04
N TYR A 236 53.96 -26.61 -35.83
CA TYR A 236 55.13 -27.37 -35.39
C TYR A 236 55.35 -28.61 -36.26
N ARG A 237 54.30 -29.41 -36.51
CA ARG A 237 54.36 -30.59 -37.38
C ARG A 237 54.78 -30.23 -38.80
N GLN A 238 54.24 -29.15 -39.35
CA GLN A 238 54.59 -28.67 -40.68
C GLN A 238 56.05 -28.20 -40.76
N SER A 239 56.58 -27.60 -39.68
CA SER A 239 58.00 -27.22 -39.63
C SER A 239 58.95 -28.43 -39.65
N LEU A 240 58.53 -29.55 -39.04
CA LEU A 240 59.27 -30.80 -39.06
C LEU A 240 59.19 -31.51 -40.42
N SER A 241 58.01 -31.51 -41.06
CA SER A 241 57.80 -32.21 -42.33
C SER A 241 58.66 -31.64 -43.47
N ARG A 242 59.01 -30.35 -43.41
CA ARG A 242 59.98 -29.72 -44.33
C ARG A 242 61.36 -30.41 -44.32
N HIS A 243 61.69 -31.12 -43.25
CA HIS A 243 62.91 -31.89 -43.10
C HIS A 243 62.67 -33.41 -43.18
N GLY A 244 61.46 -33.84 -43.59
CA GLY A 244 61.05 -35.25 -43.62
C GLY A 244 60.80 -35.86 -42.25
N TRP A 245 60.64 -35.04 -41.19
CA TRP A 245 60.46 -35.51 -39.83
C TRP A 245 59.01 -35.42 -39.36
N GLN A 246 58.68 -36.29 -38.41
CA GLN A 246 57.49 -36.30 -37.58
C GLN A 246 57.93 -36.19 -36.12
N PRO A 247 57.05 -35.72 -35.21
CA PRO A 247 57.38 -35.60 -33.77
C PRO A 247 58.00 -36.86 -33.16
N THR A 248 57.60 -38.05 -33.61
CA THR A 248 58.07 -39.35 -33.13
C THR A 248 59.41 -39.80 -33.72
N ASN A 249 59.81 -39.31 -34.90
CA ASN A 249 60.99 -39.80 -35.63
C ASN A 249 62.14 -38.80 -35.70
N VAL A 250 62.09 -37.70 -34.92
CA VAL A 250 63.15 -36.69 -34.89
C VAL A 250 64.49 -37.34 -34.50
N PRO A 251 65.53 -37.26 -35.37
CA PRO A 251 66.83 -37.87 -35.11
C PRO A 251 67.44 -37.35 -33.81
N ALA A 252 68.01 -38.25 -32.99
CA ALA A 252 68.57 -37.92 -31.68
C ALA A 252 69.52 -36.71 -31.72
N ARG A 253 70.44 -36.69 -32.71
CA ARG A 253 71.40 -35.60 -32.95
C ARG A 253 70.78 -34.22 -33.25
N ARG A 254 69.52 -34.15 -33.66
CA ARG A 254 68.79 -32.91 -34.00
C ARG A 254 67.78 -32.49 -32.94
N ARG A 255 67.48 -33.34 -31.94
CA ARG A 255 66.47 -33.06 -30.90
C ARG A 255 66.72 -31.74 -30.18
N ALA A 256 67.96 -31.49 -29.73
CA ALA A 256 68.30 -30.24 -29.05
C ALA A 256 68.03 -28.98 -29.90
N ALA A 257 68.32 -29.05 -31.20
CA ALA A 257 68.07 -27.94 -32.12
C ALA A 257 66.56 -27.71 -32.35
N VAL A 258 65.78 -28.79 -32.46
CA VAL A 258 64.31 -28.71 -32.56
C VAL A 258 63.72 -28.09 -31.30
N VAL A 259 64.12 -28.57 -30.11
CA VAL A 259 63.67 -28.01 -28.83
C VAL A 259 64.05 -26.52 -28.74
N SER A 260 65.28 -26.15 -29.08
CA SER A 260 65.72 -24.75 -29.10
C SER A 260 64.84 -23.87 -30.01
N ASN A 261 64.50 -24.34 -31.21
CA ASN A 261 63.64 -23.61 -32.13
C ASN A 261 62.18 -23.50 -31.65
N VAL A 262 61.63 -24.56 -31.06
CA VAL A 262 60.28 -24.51 -30.45
C VAL A 262 60.25 -23.54 -29.28
N ARG A 263 61.29 -23.56 -28.42
CA ARG A 263 61.42 -22.66 -27.26
C ARG A 263 61.41 -21.17 -27.61
N LYS A 264 61.77 -20.79 -28.84
CA LYS A 264 61.65 -19.40 -29.33
C LYS A 264 60.19 -18.95 -29.47
N LYS A 265 59.24 -19.88 -29.60
CA LYS A 265 57.81 -19.61 -29.82
C LYS A 265 56.92 -20.14 -28.70
N VAL A 266 57.23 -21.28 -28.11
CA VAL A 266 56.41 -21.90 -27.07
C VAL A 266 57.33 -22.24 -25.89
N PRO A 267 57.02 -21.84 -24.65
CA PRO A 267 57.93 -21.96 -23.51
C PRO A 267 58.00 -23.40 -22.97
N VAL A 268 58.35 -24.38 -23.82
CA VAL A 268 58.53 -25.78 -23.42
C VAL A 268 59.82 -25.97 -22.59
N PRO A 269 59.89 -27.00 -21.71
CA PRO A 269 61.09 -27.35 -20.97
C PRO A 269 62.32 -27.63 -21.86
N SER A 270 63.53 -27.44 -21.33
CA SER A 270 64.79 -27.70 -22.07
C SER A 270 64.99 -29.17 -22.45
N ASN A 271 64.41 -30.08 -21.68
CA ASN A 271 64.39 -31.53 -21.90
C ASN A 271 63.10 -32.03 -22.57
N TRP A 272 62.26 -31.13 -23.10
CA TRP A 272 61.01 -31.49 -23.75
C TRP A 272 61.25 -32.47 -24.91
N HIS A 273 60.49 -33.57 -24.93
CA HIS A 273 60.58 -34.55 -26.00
C HIS A 273 59.74 -34.08 -27.21
N PRO A 274 60.26 -34.10 -28.45
CA PRO A 274 59.51 -33.66 -29.65
C PRO A 274 58.12 -34.27 -29.82
N ALA A 275 57.90 -35.50 -29.34
CA ALA A 275 56.61 -36.19 -29.39
C ALA A 275 55.65 -35.88 -28.22
N ASP A 276 56.09 -35.15 -27.18
CA ASP A 276 55.28 -34.86 -26.00
C ASP A 276 54.31 -33.69 -26.27
N GLN A 277 53.14 -34.06 -26.81
CA GLN A 277 52.08 -33.12 -27.14
C GLN A 277 51.42 -32.51 -25.89
N ILE A 278 51.37 -33.23 -24.78
CA ILE A 278 50.69 -32.78 -23.55
C ILE A 278 51.46 -31.59 -22.96
N THR A 279 52.77 -31.74 -22.76
CA THR A 279 53.63 -30.67 -22.25
C THR A 279 53.68 -29.48 -23.21
N PHE A 280 53.64 -29.72 -24.53
CA PHE A 280 53.56 -28.65 -25.53
C PHE A 280 52.26 -27.84 -25.40
N ARG A 281 51.10 -28.51 -25.31
CA ARG A 281 49.79 -27.85 -25.17
C ARG A 281 49.69 -27.06 -23.86
N ALA A 282 50.26 -27.58 -22.78
CA ALA A 282 50.37 -26.86 -21.50
C ALA A 282 51.23 -25.59 -21.63
N ALA A 283 52.37 -25.66 -22.33
CA ALA A 283 53.22 -24.49 -22.59
C ALA A 283 52.54 -23.45 -23.51
N VAL A 284 51.74 -23.88 -24.49
CA VAL A 284 50.90 -22.97 -25.29
C VAL A 284 49.85 -22.28 -24.43
N ARG A 285 49.19 -23.01 -23.50
CA ARG A 285 48.26 -22.42 -22.53
C ARG A 285 48.94 -21.34 -21.69
N GLN A 286 50.14 -21.62 -21.17
CA GLN A 286 50.88 -20.64 -20.37
C GLN A 286 51.15 -19.33 -21.15
N ARG A 287 51.51 -19.44 -22.43
CA ARG A 287 51.70 -18.27 -23.31
C ARG A 287 50.38 -17.55 -23.62
N TYR A 288 49.33 -18.30 -23.94
CA TYR A 288 48.01 -17.75 -24.26
C TYR A 288 47.41 -16.98 -23.08
N VAL A 289 47.51 -17.55 -21.87
CA VAL A 289 47.15 -16.88 -20.62
C VAL A 289 48.01 -15.63 -20.40
N ALA A 290 49.32 -15.66 -20.69
CA ALA A 290 50.17 -14.49 -20.55
C ALA A 290 49.83 -13.35 -21.54
N GLU A 291 49.47 -13.68 -22.79
CA GLU A 291 49.04 -12.70 -23.80
C GLU A 291 47.66 -12.11 -23.47
N ALA A 292 46.69 -12.94 -23.07
CA ALA A 292 45.39 -12.48 -22.57
C ALA A 292 45.57 -11.59 -21.33
N ALA A 293 46.42 -12.02 -20.41
CA ALA A 293 46.80 -11.27 -19.21
C ALA A 293 47.67 -10.03 -19.47
N SER A 294 47.96 -9.66 -20.71
CA SER A 294 48.56 -8.35 -21.03
C SER A 294 47.53 -7.34 -21.56
N LYS A 295 46.32 -7.80 -21.92
CA LYS A 295 45.25 -6.97 -22.46
C LYS A 295 44.27 -6.66 -21.33
N GLY A 296 44.37 -5.45 -20.77
CA GLY A 296 43.38 -4.96 -19.80
C GLY A 296 42.03 -4.67 -20.44
N VAL A 297 41.02 -4.37 -19.61
CA VAL A 297 39.69 -3.95 -20.07
C VAL A 297 39.40 -2.54 -19.56
N THR A 298 38.55 -1.80 -20.28
CA THR A 298 38.10 -0.47 -19.83
C THR A 298 36.63 -0.58 -19.42
N VAL A 299 36.32 -0.18 -18.19
CA VAL A 299 34.95 -0.13 -17.68
C VAL A 299 34.67 1.29 -17.20
N ARG A 300 33.65 1.94 -17.78
CA ARG A 300 33.28 3.34 -17.46
C ARG A 300 34.46 4.32 -17.43
N GLY A 301 35.39 4.17 -18.38
CA GLY A 301 36.59 5.01 -18.50
C GLY A 301 37.76 4.60 -17.58
N ASP A 302 37.58 3.67 -16.65
CA ASP A 302 38.68 3.11 -15.85
C ASP A 302 39.34 1.94 -16.58
N ARG A 303 40.66 2.03 -16.80
CA ARG A 303 41.46 0.96 -17.39
C ARG A 303 41.86 -0.03 -16.30
N ILE A 304 41.27 -1.22 -16.34
CA ILE A 304 41.45 -2.29 -15.38
C ILE A 304 42.63 -3.19 -15.82
N PRO A 305 43.74 -3.22 -15.06
CA PRO A 305 44.95 -3.98 -15.39
C PRO A 305 44.75 -5.48 -15.16
N PRO A 306 45.08 -6.35 -16.14
CA PRO A 306 44.77 -7.78 -16.11
C PRO A 306 45.31 -8.52 -14.87
N ARG A 307 44.67 -9.65 -14.50
CA ARG A 307 45.03 -10.53 -13.36
C ARG A 307 44.80 -9.96 -11.95
N LEU A 308 43.81 -9.09 -11.79
CA LEU A 308 43.36 -8.72 -10.43
C LEU A 308 42.65 -9.89 -9.76
N SER A 309 42.90 -10.08 -8.46
CA SER A 309 42.02 -10.89 -7.62
C SER A 309 40.61 -10.29 -7.62
N PHE A 310 39.59 -11.09 -7.33
CA PHE A 310 38.21 -10.59 -7.30
C PHE A 310 38.03 -9.37 -6.39
N PRO A 311 38.58 -9.33 -5.15
CA PRO A 311 38.54 -8.12 -4.32
C PRO A 311 39.22 -6.89 -4.95
N ALA A 312 40.39 -7.09 -5.58
CA ALA A 312 41.11 -5.99 -6.24
C ALA A 312 40.41 -5.50 -7.51
N PHE A 313 39.68 -6.37 -8.21
CA PHE A 313 38.82 -6.03 -9.34
C PHE A 313 37.59 -5.23 -8.89
N VAL A 314 36.90 -5.68 -7.84
CA VAL A 314 35.76 -4.96 -7.26
C VAL A 314 36.18 -3.58 -6.75
N ALA A 315 37.39 -3.43 -6.21
CA ALA A 315 37.92 -2.14 -5.73
C ALA A 315 38.20 -1.09 -6.83
N ARG A 316 38.11 -1.45 -8.11
CA ARG A 316 38.38 -0.53 -9.22
C ARG A 316 37.32 0.56 -9.33
N ALA A 317 37.72 1.77 -9.73
CA ALA A 317 36.84 2.93 -9.77
C ALA A 317 35.67 2.74 -10.74
N GLY A 318 35.93 2.13 -11.90
CA GLY A 318 34.87 1.83 -12.89
C GLY A 318 33.86 0.80 -12.39
N ILE A 319 34.33 -0.24 -11.70
CA ILE A 319 33.47 -1.30 -11.12
C ILE A 319 32.68 -0.77 -9.93
N GLN A 320 33.31 0.00 -9.04
CA GLN A 320 32.62 0.67 -7.94
C GLN A 320 31.55 1.65 -8.44
N ALA A 321 31.82 2.38 -9.52
CA ALA A 321 30.82 3.27 -10.12
C ALA A 321 29.62 2.49 -10.66
N GLU A 322 29.85 1.35 -11.29
CA GLU A 322 28.78 0.49 -11.78
C GLU A 322 27.95 -0.13 -10.64
N LEU A 323 28.62 -0.64 -9.60
CA LEU A 323 27.96 -1.15 -8.41
C LEU A 323 27.14 -0.07 -7.68
N ARG A 324 27.67 1.16 -7.57
CA ARG A 324 26.93 2.27 -6.97
C ARG A 324 25.67 2.62 -7.76
N ASP A 325 25.74 2.62 -9.09
CA ASP A 325 24.56 2.91 -9.91
C ASP A 325 23.52 1.80 -9.80
N GLY A 326 23.95 0.54 -9.92
CA GLY A 326 23.05 -0.62 -9.84
C GLY A 326 22.41 -0.80 -8.47
N LEU A 327 23.15 -0.49 -7.41
CA LEU A 327 22.67 -0.54 -6.02
C LEU A 327 22.11 0.80 -5.54
N GLU A 328 22.06 1.81 -6.41
CA GLU A 328 21.46 3.09 -6.07
C GLU A 328 22.11 3.73 -4.82
N LEU A 329 23.44 3.76 -4.76
CA LEU A 329 24.25 4.26 -3.64
C LEU A 329 24.83 5.68 -3.91
N PRO A 330 25.22 6.43 -2.86
CA PRO A 330 25.79 7.76 -3.04
C PRO A 330 27.22 7.71 -3.62
N PRO A 331 27.71 8.81 -4.25
CA PRO A 331 29.00 8.85 -4.97
C PRO A 331 30.25 8.43 -4.16
N GLY A 332 30.19 8.46 -2.82
CA GLY A 332 31.27 8.05 -1.91
C GLY A 332 31.13 6.64 -1.32
N ALA A 333 30.05 5.91 -1.61
CA ALA A 333 29.86 4.57 -1.08
C ALA A 333 30.86 3.57 -1.67
N VAL A 334 31.39 2.70 -0.82
CA VAL A 334 32.29 1.61 -1.18
C VAL A 334 31.58 0.28 -0.98
N VAL A 335 31.43 -0.46 -2.07
CA VAL A 335 30.80 -1.78 -2.08
C VAL A 335 31.89 -2.84 -1.91
N GLN A 336 31.74 -3.69 -0.89
CA GLN A 336 32.68 -4.78 -0.63
C GLN A 336 32.28 -6.04 -1.43
N PRO A 337 33.24 -6.87 -1.87
CA PRO A 337 32.96 -8.15 -2.53
C PRO A 337 32.26 -9.16 -1.61
N GLY A 338 32.32 -8.93 -0.30
CA GLY A 338 31.62 -9.68 0.75
C GLY A 338 31.66 -8.87 2.04
N TYR A 339 30.65 -9.04 2.89
CA TYR A 339 30.56 -8.38 4.20
C TYR A 339 30.75 -9.40 5.33
N ALA A 340 31.56 -9.08 6.33
CA ALA A 340 31.90 -10.04 7.39
C ALA A 340 30.79 -10.19 8.43
N SER A 341 29.90 -9.20 8.54
CA SER A 341 28.76 -9.26 9.44
C SER A 341 27.54 -8.49 8.89
N PRO A 342 26.33 -8.82 9.38
CA PRO A 342 25.12 -8.05 9.07
C PRO A 342 25.24 -6.56 9.45
N ALA A 343 26.01 -6.23 10.50
CA ALA A 343 26.22 -4.84 10.92
C ALA A 343 27.05 -4.04 9.90
N GLU A 344 28.05 -4.68 9.27
CA GLU A 344 28.85 -4.04 8.22
C GLU A 344 28.02 -3.78 6.97
N PHE A 345 27.22 -4.76 6.55
CA PHE A 345 26.28 -4.57 5.44
C PHE A 345 25.22 -3.52 5.78
N GLY A 346 24.77 -3.48 7.04
CA GLY A 346 23.85 -2.47 7.56
C GLY A 346 24.32 -1.04 7.30
N ARG A 347 25.63 -0.78 7.37
CA ARG A 347 26.20 0.55 7.04
C ARG A 347 26.10 0.90 5.56
N LEU A 348 26.20 -0.07 4.66
CA LEU A 348 25.97 0.15 3.23
C LEU A 348 24.48 0.42 2.96
N PHE A 349 23.61 -0.39 3.57
CA PHE A 349 22.18 -0.21 3.51
C PHE A 349 21.75 1.16 4.05
N ASP A 350 22.35 1.62 5.15
CA ASP A 350 22.09 2.95 5.71
C ASP A 350 22.45 4.07 4.73
N GLN A 351 23.56 3.97 3.98
CA GLN A 351 23.92 4.95 2.95
C GLN A 351 22.93 4.98 1.78
N PHE A 352 22.43 3.81 1.37
CA PHE A 352 21.33 3.73 0.40
C PHE A 352 20.07 4.43 0.94
N VAL A 353 19.70 4.12 2.18
CA VAL A 353 18.53 4.72 2.85
C VAL A 353 18.70 6.23 2.95
N ASP A 354 19.86 6.74 3.37
CA ASP A 354 20.15 8.17 3.50
C ASP A 354 19.95 8.90 2.17
N ARG A 355 20.52 8.35 1.09
CA ARG A 355 20.40 8.94 -0.25
C ARG A 355 18.95 8.97 -0.71
N LYS A 356 18.25 7.84 -0.61
CA LYS A 356 16.84 7.74 -1.00
C LYS A 356 15.93 8.62 -0.13
N THR A 357 16.26 8.76 1.15
CA THR A 357 15.56 9.68 2.06
C THR A 357 15.74 11.11 1.61
N ALA A 358 16.96 11.54 1.29
CA ALA A 358 17.23 12.88 0.78
C ALA A 358 16.51 13.16 -0.55
N GLU A 359 16.51 12.21 -1.48
CA GLU A 359 15.75 12.31 -2.75
C GLU A 359 14.25 12.47 -2.50
N LYS A 360 13.68 11.65 -1.61
CA LYS A 360 12.24 11.68 -1.29
C LYS A 360 11.84 12.89 -0.46
N LEU A 361 12.72 13.42 0.39
CA LEU A 361 12.45 14.63 1.16
C LEU A 361 12.23 15.85 0.27
N ILE A 362 12.83 15.92 -0.91
CA ILE A 362 12.58 17.00 -1.88
C ILE A 362 11.10 17.02 -2.29
N GLU A 363 10.48 15.85 -2.44
CA GLU A 363 9.07 15.70 -2.77
C GLU A 363 8.16 16.14 -1.60
N TYR A 364 8.47 15.73 -0.37
CA TYR A 364 7.68 16.09 0.82
C TYR A 364 7.92 17.53 1.34
N ARG A 365 9.00 18.18 0.89
CA ARG A 365 9.31 19.60 1.14
C ARG A 365 8.97 20.51 -0.04
N ALA A 366 8.32 19.96 -1.07
CA ALA A 366 7.90 20.71 -2.24
C ALA A 366 7.01 21.91 -1.85
N ARG A 367 7.14 22.99 -2.62
CA ARG A 367 6.43 24.23 -2.30
C ARG A 367 4.98 24.14 -2.77
N ARG A 368 4.15 25.10 -2.33
CA ARG A 368 2.72 25.13 -2.69
C ARG A 368 2.54 25.14 -4.22
N GLU A 369 3.40 25.86 -4.92
CA GLU A 369 3.34 26.06 -6.37
C GLU A 369 3.52 24.73 -7.14
N ASP A 370 4.29 23.79 -6.59
CA ASP A 370 4.51 22.47 -7.20
C ASP A 370 3.23 21.60 -7.20
N PHE A 371 2.21 21.97 -6.43
CA PHE A 371 0.90 21.31 -6.33
C PHE A 371 -0.23 22.08 -7.05
N GLU A 372 0.07 23.21 -7.68
CA GLU A 372 -0.90 23.96 -8.51
C GLU A 372 -1.18 23.25 -9.85
N GLY A 373 -2.20 23.71 -10.58
CA GLY A 373 -2.55 23.15 -11.89
C GLY A 373 -1.37 23.22 -12.86
N GLY A 374 -0.84 22.05 -13.25
CA GLY A 374 0.35 21.96 -14.11
C GLY A 374 1.69 21.84 -13.36
N GLY A 375 1.67 21.91 -12.03
CA GLY A 375 2.85 21.69 -11.18
C GLY A 375 3.31 20.22 -11.14
N LYS A 376 4.57 20.01 -10.74
CA LYS A 376 5.25 18.71 -10.76
C LYS A 376 4.51 17.63 -9.95
N TYR A 377 3.88 18.00 -8.83
CA TYR A 377 3.21 17.09 -7.90
C TYR A 377 1.68 17.29 -7.88
N PHE A 378 1.11 17.91 -8.92
CA PHE A 378 -0.33 18.16 -9.01
C PHE A 378 -1.16 16.88 -8.92
N LYS A 379 -0.72 15.80 -9.59
CA LYS A 379 -1.45 14.53 -9.65
C LYS A 379 -1.39 13.81 -8.31
N GLU A 380 -0.20 13.69 -7.74
CA GLU A 380 0.07 13.07 -6.45
C GLU A 380 -0.67 13.80 -5.33
N GLY A 381 -0.65 15.14 -5.35
CA GLY A 381 -1.41 15.96 -4.41
C GLY A 381 -2.92 15.81 -4.57
N LYS A 382 -3.42 15.65 -5.80
CA LYS A 382 -4.85 15.39 -6.06
C LYS A 382 -5.27 13.99 -5.57
N GLU A 383 -4.44 12.97 -5.79
CA GLU A 383 -4.67 11.62 -5.28
C GLU A 383 -4.64 11.59 -3.74
N ALA A 384 -3.68 12.27 -3.13
CA ALA A 384 -3.61 12.41 -1.68
C ALA A 384 -4.83 13.17 -1.12
N ALA A 385 -5.26 14.24 -1.78
CA ALA A 385 -6.48 14.96 -1.42
C ALA A 385 -7.72 14.06 -1.51
N ARG A 386 -7.81 13.21 -2.55
CA ARG A 386 -8.87 12.20 -2.67
C ARG A 386 -8.81 11.19 -1.52
N ALA A 387 -7.63 10.65 -1.21
CA ALA A 387 -7.43 9.71 -0.11
C ALA A 387 -7.79 10.31 1.27
N ALA A 388 -7.59 11.62 1.45
CA ALA A 388 -7.95 12.32 2.68
C ALA A 388 -9.46 12.64 2.78
N ILE A 389 -10.14 12.86 1.65
CA ILE A 389 -11.55 13.31 1.61
C ILE A 389 -12.53 12.14 1.49
N VAL A 390 -12.25 11.19 0.58
CA VAL A 390 -13.20 10.13 0.21
C VAL A 390 -13.62 9.29 1.40
N PRO A 391 -12.70 8.78 2.24
CA PRO A 391 -13.12 7.86 3.28
C PRO A 391 -13.99 8.52 4.38
N PRO A 392 -13.66 9.73 4.90
CA PRO A 392 -14.58 10.44 5.82
C PRO A 392 -15.95 10.75 5.20
N VAL A 393 -16.00 11.10 3.91
CA VAL A 393 -17.27 11.35 3.21
C VAL A 393 -18.07 10.05 3.06
N ALA A 394 -17.43 8.95 2.70
CA ALA A 394 -18.05 7.63 2.61
C ALA A 394 -18.56 7.18 3.99
N LEU A 395 -17.77 7.40 5.06
CA LEU A 395 -18.15 7.11 6.43
C LEU A 395 -19.35 7.95 6.87
N PHE A 396 -19.37 9.24 6.53
CA PHE A 396 -20.51 10.12 6.82
C PHE A 396 -21.81 9.63 6.16
N PHE A 397 -21.79 9.36 4.84
CA PHE A 397 -22.98 8.89 4.14
C PHE A 397 -23.40 7.48 4.59
N SER A 398 -22.45 6.61 4.88
CA SER A 398 -22.72 5.28 5.42
C SER A 398 -23.40 5.35 6.80
N LEU A 399 -22.86 6.15 7.71
CA LEU A 399 -23.46 6.36 9.03
C LEU A 399 -24.84 7.02 8.93
N LEU A 400 -25.02 8.00 8.04
CA LEU A 400 -26.30 8.63 7.80
C LEU A 400 -27.34 7.62 7.29
N GLY A 401 -26.95 6.75 6.36
CA GLY A 401 -27.76 5.64 5.87
C GLY A 401 -28.13 4.65 6.97
N ALA A 402 -27.14 4.20 7.75
CA ALA A 402 -27.33 3.29 8.87
C ALA A 402 -28.29 3.87 9.93
N VAL A 403 -28.07 5.11 10.37
CA VAL A 403 -28.95 5.79 11.34
C VAL A 403 -30.36 5.95 10.78
N GLY A 404 -30.49 6.40 9.53
CA GLY A 404 -31.79 6.55 8.86
C GLY A 404 -32.57 5.25 8.78
N HIS A 405 -31.92 4.15 8.38
CA HIS A 405 -32.56 2.83 8.26
C HIS A 405 -32.79 2.16 9.61
N PHE A 406 -31.94 2.39 10.61
CA PHE A 406 -32.18 1.94 11.99
C PHE A 406 -33.41 2.65 12.60
N SER A 407 -33.53 3.96 12.38
CA SER A 407 -34.70 4.76 12.77
C SER A 407 -35.97 4.24 12.10
N LYS A 408 -35.89 3.97 10.80
CA LYS A 408 -36.98 3.36 10.03
C LYS A 408 -37.34 1.96 10.57
N LEU A 409 -36.35 1.13 10.90
CA LEU A 409 -36.58 -0.20 11.47
C LEU A 409 -37.34 -0.11 12.79
N LEU A 410 -36.90 0.76 13.71
CA LEU A 410 -37.60 1.04 14.97
C LEU A 410 -39.05 1.49 14.74
N TYR A 411 -39.26 2.43 13.80
CA TYR A 411 -40.60 2.87 13.42
C TYR A 411 -41.48 1.72 12.90
N LEU A 412 -40.95 0.88 12.00
CA LEU A 412 -41.71 -0.24 11.44
C LEU A 412 -42.03 -1.30 12.51
N ILE A 413 -41.12 -1.57 13.45
CA ILE A 413 -41.34 -2.46 14.59
C ILE A 413 -42.41 -1.90 15.53
N ALA A 414 -42.33 -0.61 15.88
CA ALA A 414 -43.33 0.06 16.71
C ALA A 414 -44.71 0.01 16.03
N LYS A 415 -44.76 0.32 14.73
CA LYS A 415 -45.97 0.28 13.91
C LYS A 415 -46.58 -1.13 13.88
N VAL A 416 -45.81 -2.17 13.58
CA VAL A 416 -46.35 -3.53 13.51
C VAL A 416 -46.82 -4.02 14.88
N THR A 417 -46.12 -3.66 15.95
CA THR A 417 -46.51 -4.01 17.32
C THR A 417 -47.83 -3.36 17.71
N LEU A 418 -48.02 -2.08 17.39
CA LEU A 418 -49.28 -1.37 17.62
C LEU A 418 -50.42 -1.93 16.77
N LEU A 419 -50.16 -2.27 15.49
CA LEU A 419 -51.15 -2.92 14.63
C LEU A 419 -51.57 -4.30 15.17
N ILE A 420 -50.63 -5.09 15.69
CA ILE A 420 -50.93 -6.39 16.31
C ILE A 420 -51.72 -6.22 17.61
N ARG A 421 -51.41 -5.20 18.43
CA ARG A 421 -52.16 -4.89 19.66
C ARG A 421 -53.58 -4.43 19.35
N ALA A 422 -53.75 -3.53 18.39
CA ALA A 422 -55.06 -3.06 17.92
C ALA A 422 -55.90 -4.23 17.35
N ALA A 423 -55.27 -5.18 16.65
CA ALA A 423 -55.96 -6.37 16.14
C ALA A 423 -56.35 -7.39 17.23
N ARG A 424 -55.91 -7.21 18.49
CA ARG A 424 -56.25 -8.06 19.65
C ARG A 424 -57.27 -7.43 20.59
N GLY A 425 -57.45 -6.10 20.59
CA GLY A 425 -58.46 -5.38 21.37
C GLY A 425 -59.65 -4.99 20.49
N SER A 426 -60.82 -5.57 20.73
CA SER A 426 -62.04 -5.37 19.94
C SER A 426 -62.50 -3.91 19.84
N GLY A 427 -62.60 -3.37 18.63
CA GLY A 427 -63.27 -2.09 18.31
C GLY A 427 -63.12 -1.73 16.81
N PRO A 428 -64.21 -1.54 16.03
CA PRO A 428 -64.15 -1.44 14.57
C PRO A 428 -63.73 -0.07 13.99
N SER A 429 -63.13 0.82 14.80
CA SER A 429 -62.88 2.22 14.42
C SER A 429 -61.41 2.64 14.36
N GLY A 430 -60.46 1.70 14.38
CA GLY A 430 -59.03 2.01 14.22
C GLY A 430 -58.64 2.25 12.75
N THR A 431 -59.09 3.34 12.15
CA THR A 431 -58.61 3.79 10.83
C THR A 431 -57.14 4.22 10.92
N GLU A 432 -56.42 4.06 9.80
CA GLU A 432 -54.97 4.29 9.64
C GLU A 432 -54.48 5.69 10.12
N ASP A 433 -55.39 6.66 10.22
CA ASP A 433 -55.12 8.05 10.62
C ASP A 433 -54.78 8.21 12.11
N ASP A 434 -55.45 7.51 13.02
CA ASP A 434 -55.29 7.67 14.48
C ASP A 434 -54.01 6.97 15.02
N LEU A 435 -53.42 6.10 14.21
CA LEU A 435 -52.18 5.35 14.48
C LEU A 435 -50.96 5.93 13.76
N SER A 436 -51.07 7.06 13.06
CA SER A 436 -49.96 7.60 12.26
C SER A 436 -48.91 8.36 13.09
N GLY A 437 -49.34 9.11 14.12
CA GLY A 437 -48.47 9.95 14.95
C GLY A 437 -47.81 9.23 16.14
N ARG A 438 -48.54 8.34 16.82
CA ARG A 438 -48.07 7.64 18.03
C ARG A 438 -46.82 6.74 17.80
N PRO A 439 -46.75 5.89 16.76
CA PRO A 439 -45.56 5.09 16.49
C PRO A 439 -44.37 5.96 16.09
N ALA A 440 -44.60 7.07 15.38
CA ALA A 440 -43.55 8.00 15.00
C ALA A 440 -42.96 8.69 16.23
N LEU A 441 -43.79 9.21 17.15
CA LEU A 441 -43.33 9.82 18.40
C LEU A 441 -42.58 8.82 19.29
N VAL A 442 -43.10 7.59 19.45
CA VAL A 442 -42.45 6.54 20.23
C VAL A 442 -41.11 6.15 19.61
N ALA A 443 -41.06 5.91 18.29
CA ALA A 443 -39.83 5.53 17.61
C ALA A 443 -38.78 6.65 17.65
N THR A 444 -39.19 7.90 17.42
CA THR A 444 -38.32 9.08 17.52
C THR A 444 -37.82 9.28 18.95
N GLY A 445 -38.68 9.13 19.97
CA GLY A 445 -38.28 9.21 21.37
C GLY A 445 -37.26 8.14 21.74
N VAL A 446 -37.51 6.87 21.39
CA VAL A 446 -36.57 5.77 21.62
C VAL A 446 -35.25 6.01 20.92
N LEU A 447 -35.27 6.46 19.66
CA LEU A 447 -34.07 6.74 18.89
C LEU A 447 -33.26 7.88 19.52
N ILE A 448 -33.88 9.01 19.83
CA ILE A 448 -33.20 10.16 20.44
C ILE A 448 -32.62 9.78 21.79
N SER A 449 -33.37 9.07 22.64
CA SER A 449 -32.87 8.60 23.93
C SER A 449 -31.70 7.62 23.78
N ALA A 450 -31.76 6.69 22.83
CA ALA A 450 -30.68 5.75 22.56
C ALA A 450 -29.43 6.46 22.04
N LEU A 451 -29.57 7.39 21.09
CA LEU A 451 -28.47 8.16 20.53
C LEU A 451 -27.84 9.10 21.57
N ALA A 452 -28.66 9.84 22.32
CA ALA A 452 -28.18 10.73 23.37
C ALA A 452 -27.52 9.95 24.52
N GLY A 453 -28.09 8.80 24.90
CA GLY A 453 -27.51 7.89 25.89
C GLY A 453 -26.16 7.33 25.44
N ALA A 454 -26.09 6.79 24.22
CA ALA A 454 -24.85 6.27 23.65
C ALA A 454 -23.78 7.36 23.51
N TRP A 455 -24.16 8.55 23.02
CA TRP A 455 -23.27 9.70 22.90
C TRP A 455 -22.73 10.15 24.25
N GLY A 456 -23.60 10.26 25.26
CA GLY A 456 -23.21 10.62 26.63
C GLY A 456 -22.27 9.60 27.24
N VAL A 457 -22.56 8.31 27.10
CA VAL A 457 -21.69 7.22 27.56
C VAL A 457 -20.33 7.29 26.87
N PHE A 458 -20.28 7.39 25.54
CA PHE A 458 -19.01 7.43 24.79
C PHE A 458 -18.22 8.71 25.01
N THR A 459 -18.86 9.83 25.35
CA THR A 459 -18.17 11.07 25.74
C THR A 459 -17.40 10.90 27.07
N LEU A 460 -17.89 10.03 27.97
CA LEU A 460 -17.32 9.83 29.30
C LEU A 460 -16.34 8.64 29.38
N LEU A 461 -16.44 7.70 28.43
CA LEU A 461 -15.56 6.54 28.37
C LEU A 461 -14.26 6.87 27.65
N ASP A 462 -13.23 6.11 27.99
CA ASP A 462 -11.92 6.14 27.36
C ASP A 462 -11.51 4.75 26.90
N ASN A 463 -10.63 4.70 25.89
CA ASN A 463 -9.96 3.49 25.45
C ASN A 463 -8.44 3.74 25.35
N ASN A 464 -7.68 2.73 24.93
CA ASN A 464 -6.23 2.84 24.87
C ASN A 464 -5.74 3.89 23.84
N VAL A 465 -6.56 4.23 22.85
CA VAL A 465 -6.25 5.28 21.86
C VAL A 465 -6.57 6.65 22.42
N THR A 466 -7.73 6.84 23.05
CA THR A 466 -8.10 8.14 23.61
C THR A 466 -7.21 8.57 24.78
N ARG A 467 -6.60 7.59 25.47
CA ARG A 467 -5.60 7.82 26.51
C ARG A 467 -4.17 8.04 25.99
N SER A 468 -3.94 7.85 24.70
CA SER A 468 -2.61 8.06 24.12
C SER A 468 -2.26 9.55 24.04
N ASP A 469 -0.98 9.86 24.24
CA ASP A 469 -0.47 11.24 24.19
C ASP A 469 -0.70 11.88 22.82
N LEU A 470 -0.55 11.11 21.72
CA LEU A 470 -0.83 11.60 20.37
C LEU A 470 -2.29 12.04 20.21
N PHE A 471 -3.23 11.25 20.72
CA PHE A 471 -4.65 11.56 20.61
C PHE A 471 -5.01 12.81 21.43
N GLY A 472 -4.52 12.90 22.66
CA GLY A 472 -4.70 14.07 23.52
C GLY A 472 -4.13 15.34 22.88
N GLN A 473 -2.88 15.28 22.41
CA GLN A 473 -2.22 16.41 21.74
C GLN A 473 -2.99 16.87 20.49
N MET A 474 -3.47 15.94 19.67
CA MET A 474 -4.27 16.31 18.48
C MET A 474 -5.61 16.94 18.84
N LEU A 475 -6.31 16.44 19.84
CA LEU A 475 -7.54 17.05 20.33
C LEU A 475 -7.28 18.45 20.86
N ASP A 476 -6.20 18.63 21.62
CA ASP A 476 -5.84 19.93 22.17
C ASP A 476 -5.44 20.91 21.08
N TRP A 477 -4.68 20.47 20.07
CA TRP A 477 -4.39 21.30 18.88
C TRP A 477 -5.65 21.67 18.11
N THR A 478 -6.62 20.77 18.02
CA THR A 478 -7.92 21.05 17.39
C THR A 478 -8.72 22.07 18.19
N ARG A 479 -8.63 22.03 19.52
CA ARG A 479 -9.33 22.95 20.44
C ARG A 479 -8.66 24.31 20.58
N GLN A 480 -7.36 24.44 20.30
CA GLN A 480 -6.63 25.70 20.37
C GLN A 480 -7.25 26.73 19.40
N SER A 481 -7.64 27.88 19.93
CA SER A 481 -8.21 29.01 19.19
C SER A 481 -7.10 29.85 18.56
N GLU A 482 -7.27 30.27 17.30
CA GLU A 482 -6.43 31.32 16.71
C GLU A 482 -6.97 32.71 17.12
N ALA A 483 -6.11 33.73 17.13
CA ALA A 483 -6.44 35.07 17.63
C ALA A 483 -7.68 35.69 16.95
N ASP A 484 -7.95 35.35 15.69
CA ASP A 484 -9.07 35.87 14.89
C ASP A 484 -10.28 34.93 14.82
N SER A 485 -10.34 33.90 15.67
CA SER A 485 -11.41 32.90 15.60
C SER A 485 -12.76 33.42 16.14
N THR A 486 -13.82 33.24 15.35
CA THR A 486 -15.20 33.59 15.73
C THR A 486 -15.74 32.59 16.76
N ARG A 487 -16.65 33.02 17.65
CA ARG A 487 -17.34 32.16 18.63
C ARG A 487 -17.91 30.86 18.02
N TRP A 488 -18.48 30.91 16.81
CA TRP A 488 -18.99 29.73 16.09
C TRP A 488 -17.88 28.77 15.66
N GLN A 489 -16.70 29.27 15.32
CA GLN A 489 -15.54 28.45 14.96
C GLN A 489 -14.98 27.74 16.19
N ILE A 490 -14.93 28.43 17.33
CA ILE A 490 -14.53 27.85 18.62
C ILE A 490 -15.48 26.71 19.01
N VAL A 491 -16.79 26.96 18.98
CA VAL A 491 -17.80 25.93 19.27
C VAL A 491 -17.69 24.75 18.29
N GLY A 492 -17.52 25.02 16.99
CA GLY A 492 -17.32 23.99 15.97
C GLY A 492 -16.10 23.09 16.23
N ARG A 493 -14.98 23.67 16.65
CA ARG A 493 -13.76 22.95 17.02
C ARG A 493 -13.97 22.03 18.25
N HIS A 494 -14.67 22.51 19.27
CA HIS A 494 -15.01 21.68 20.44
C HIS A 494 -15.97 20.53 20.08
N VAL A 495 -16.96 20.78 19.22
CA VAL A 495 -17.87 19.75 18.72
C VAL A 495 -17.11 18.70 17.92
N LEU A 496 -16.20 19.12 17.04
CA LEU A 496 -15.37 18.22 16.24
C LEU A 496 -14.47 17.34 17.12
N ALA A 497 -13.84 17.95 18.13
CA ALA A 497 -13.02 17.25 19.10
C ALA A 497 -13.84 16.17 19.85
N ASN A 498 -15.04 16.52 20.32
CA ASN A 498 -15.89 15.56 21.00
C ASN A 498 -16.41 14.45 20.07
N LEU A 499 -16.78 14.80 18.83
CA LEU A 499 -17.21 13.83 17.82
C LEU A 499 -16.10 12.81 17.54
N THR A 500 -14.86 13.28 17.43
CA THR A 500 -13.69 12.42 17.22
C THR A 500 -13.50 11.45 18.38
N HIS A 501 -13.61 11.93 19.62
CA HIS A 501 -13.57 11.11 20.83
C HIS A 501 -14.65 10.03 20.82
N VAL A 502 -15.90 10.45 20.64
CA VAL A 502 -17.07 9.56 20.63
C VAL A 502 -16.95 8.50 19.54
N VAL A 503 -16.47 8.86 18.34
CA VAL A 503 -16.26 7.90 17.25
C VAL A 503 -15.13 6.93 17.58
N ALA A 504 -13.98 7.41 18.08
CA ALA A 504 -12.86 6.55 18.44
C ALA A 504 -13.25 5.53 19.53
N VAL A 505 -14.02 5.95 20.53
CA VAL A 505 -14.56 5.07 21.59
C VAL A 505 -15.62 4.13 21.04
N GLY A 506 -16.61 4.66 20.32
CA GLY A 506 -17.74 3.89 19.80
C GLY A 506 -17.31 2.79 18.83
N GLN A 507 -16.29 3.03 18.01
CA GLN A 507 -15.75 2.03 17.08
C GLN A 507 -15.12 0.83 17.79
N GLY A 508 -14.59 0.99 19.01
CA GLY A 508 -14.11 -0.15 19.81
C GLY A 508 -15.21 -1.17 20.14
N TYR A 509 -16.46 -0.70 20.25
CA TYR A 509 -17.61 -1.54 20.55
C TYR A 509 -18.38 -1.97 19.30
N SER A 510 -18.54 -1.08 18.32
CA SER A 510 -19.34 -1.35 17.13
C SER A 510 -18.60 -2.20 16.11
N TYR A 511 -17.28 -2.04 15.99
CA TYR A 511 -16.49 -2.78 15.00
C TYR A 511 -16.55 -4.30 15.18
N PRO A 512 -16.38 -4.90 16.38
CA PRO A 512 -16.48 -6.35 16.55
C PRO A 512 -17.84 -6.91 16.12
N VAL A 513 -18.92 -6.17 16.36
CA VAL A 513 -20.28 -6.53 15.94
C VAL A 513 -20.41 -6.47 14.43
N ASN A 514 -19.98 -5.36 13.83
CA ASN A 514 -19.99 -5.16 12.38
C ASN A 514 -19.18 -6.23 11.64
N GLU A 515 -18.01 -6.58 12.18
CA GLU A 515 -17.12 -7.60 11.65
C GLU A 515 -17.69 -9.01 11.82
N ALA A 516 -18.35 -9.30 12.94
CA ALA A 516 -19.07 -10.57 13.13
C ALA A 516 -20.24 -10.71 12.14
N ILE A 517 -20.97 -9.63 11.85
CA ILE A 517 -22.00 -9.62 10.81
C ILE A 517 -21.37 -9.91 9.44
N ARG A 518 -20.26 -9.24 9.11
CA ARG A 518 -19.55 -9.44 7.84
C ARG A 518 -19.09 -10.89 7.66
N ASN A 519 -18.47 -11.47 8.67
CA ASN A 519 -17.91 -12.83 8.58
C ASN A 519 -18.99 -13.92 8.65
N ASN A 520 -19.95 -13.80 9.58
CA ASN A 520 -20.91 -14.87 9.84
C ASN A 520 -22.18 -14.78 8.99
N ILE A 521 -22.64 -13.56 8.67
CA ILE A 521 -23.89 -13.35 7.91
C ILE A 521 -23.57 -13.13 6.43
N LEU A 522 -22.55 -12.31 6.13
CA LEU A 522 -22.17 -11.97 4.75
C LEU A 522 -21.03 -12.83 4.20
N GLN A 523 -20.68 -13.93 4.87
CA GLN A 523 -19.68 -14.90 4.43
C GLN A 523 -18.31 -14.29 4.11
N GLY A 524 -17.91 -13.25 4.86
CA GLY A 524 -16.61 -12.61 4.70
C GLY A 524 -16.52 -11.67 3.50
N MET A 525 -17.64 -11.14 3.01
CA MET A 525 -17.67 -10.17 1.90
C MET A 525 -16.59 -9.08 2.04
N GLU A 526 -15.83 -8.89 0.97
CA GLU A 526 -14.60 -8.08 0.99
C GLU A 526 -14.80 -6.63 0.52
N TYR A 527 -15.89 -6.34 -0.19
CA TYR A 527 -16.18 -5.01 -0.76
C TYR A 527 -15.02 -4.46 -1.62
N GLY A 528 -14.35 -5.35 -2.35
CA GLY A 528 -13.20 -5.01 -3.21
C GLY A 528 -11.88 -4.81 -2.47
N TYR A 529 -11.86 -4.87 -1.13
CA TYR A 529 -10.63 -4.78 -0.35
C TYR A 529 -10.04 -6.16 -0.06
N HIS A 530 -8.84 -6.40 -0.59
CA HIS A 530 -8.05 -7.59 -0.33
C HIS A 530 -6.92 -7.25 0.66
N PRO A 531 -7.06 -7.55 1.96
CA PRO A 531 -5.95 -7.35 2.89
C PRO A 531 -4.76 -8.21 2.44
N GLU A 532 -3.56 -7.62 2.40
CA GLU A 532 -2.34 -8.42 2.23
C GLU A 532 -2.31 -9.47 3.36
N LYS A 533 -2.20 -10.75 2.99
CA LYS A 533 -2.06 -11.82 3.98
C LYS A 533 -0.84 -11.47 4.83
N LYS A 534 -1.08 -11.29 6.14
CA LYS A 534 -0.02 -11.06 7.13
C LYS A 534 1.01 -12.18 7.11
#